data_AF-A0A4R3Y861-F1
#
_entry.id   AF-A0A4R3Y861-F1
#
_cell.length_a   1.000
_cell.length_b   1.000
_cell.length_c   1.000
_cell.angle_alpha   90.00
_cell.angle_beta   90.00
_cell.angle_gamma   90.00
#
_symmetry.space_group_name_H-M   'P 1'
#
loop_
_entity.id
_entity.type
_entity.pdbx_description
1 polymer ?
#
loop_
_entity_poly.entity_id
_entity_poly.type
_entity_poly.pdbx_seq_one_letter_code
_entity_poly.pdbx_strand_id
1 'polypeptide(L)'
;MKDNPKKYSYEKWSKRYDTNMKNVSYELSREQAYRDQLGGKSETVKNPHTNRQLEEKFENFIFNIDDYLENFIEKAHQKGDDLDFSIDSLQTLKKYLISEKVDKNSTDVNDAAAYFGEVVRMNYGGQWICNLDKENNSLYYGLPVITGLGKVKDVLLSPFTSVKSLLLRPRENHFKTIIDNHISPKLLDLDDIPTEK
;
A
#
# COMPACT_ATOMS: atom_id res chain seq x y z
N MET A 1 -13.22 -58.62 -0.52
CA MET A 1 -12.06 -57.70 -0.49
C MET A 1 -11.89 -57.15 -1.90
N LYS A 2 -11.96 -55.83 -2.07
CA LYS A 2 -11.77 -55.17 -3.38
C LYS A 2 -10.33 -54.69 -3.45
N ASP A 3 -9.52 -55.29 -4.31
CA ASP A 3 -8.17 -54.81 -4.61
C ASP A 3 -8.24 -53.64 -5.62
N ASN A 4 -7.67 -52.50 -5.21
CA ASN A 4 -7.52 -51.25 -5.97
C ASN A 4 -6.03 -51.10 -6.42
N PRO A 5 -5.65 -50.22 -7.38
CA PRO A 5 -4.97 -50.64 -8.59
C PRO A 5 -3.52 -50.12 -8.69
N LYS A 6 -2.76 -50.72 -9.61
CA LYS A 6 -1.54 -50.19 -10.29
C LYS A 6 -0.54 -49.44 -9.40
N LYS A 7 0.34 -50.21 -8.74
CA LYS A 7 1.60 -49.72 -8.18
C LYS A 7 2.57 -49.40 -9.33
N TYR A 8 2.78 -48.13 -9.67
CA TYR A 8 3.76 -47.72 -10.68
C TYR A 8 5.19 -47.99 -10.18
N SER A 9 6.03 -48.63 -10.99
CA SER A 9 7.44 -48.88 -10.60
C SER A 9 8.29 -47.62 -10.73
N TYR A 10 9.21 -47.46 -9.78
CA TYR A 10 10.15 -46.34 -9.66
C TYR A 10 10.94 -46.06 -10.96
N GLU A 11 11.28 -47.10 -11.70
CA GLU A 11 11.99 -47.02 -12.99
C GLU A 11 11.22 -46.26 -14.07
N LYS A 12 9.88 -46.32 -14.05
CA LYS A 12 9.04 -45.64 -15.04
C LYS A 12 8.89 -44.14 -14.75
N TRP A 13 9.02 -43.74 -13.49
CA TRP A 13 9.05 -42.34 -13.05
C TRP A 13 10.39 -41.68 -13.38
N SER A 14 11.50 -42.35 -13.09
CA SER A 14 12.86 -41.85 -13.40
C SER A 14 13.03 -41.59 -14.89
N LYS A 15 12.62 -42.52 -15.76
CA LYS A 15 12.76 -42.36 -17.22
C LYS A 15 11.96 -41.17 -17.77
N ARG A 16 10.77 -40.90 -17.22
CA ARG A 16 9.97 -39.72 -17.60
C ARG A 16 10.59 -38.42 -17.08
N TYR A 17 11.13 -38.45 -15.87
CA TYR A 17 11.85 -37.31 -15.31
C TYR A 17 13.10 -36.97 -16.15
N ASP A 18 13.91 -37.96 -16.50
CA ASP A 18 15.11 -37.77 -17.32
C ASP A 18 14.76 -37.25 -18.73
N THR A 19 13.66 -37.73 -19.30
CA THR A 19 13.17 -37.26 -20.61
C THR A 19 12.67 -35.81 -20.51
N ASN A 20 11.92 -35.48 -19.46
CA ASN A 20 11.47 -34.11 -19.21
C ASN A 20 12.66 -33.16 -18.97
N MET A 21 13.65 -33.58 -18.20
CA MET A 21 14.86 -32.78 -17.96
C MET A 21 15.69 -32.57 -19.23
N LYS A 22 15.78 -33.56 -20.11
CA LYS A 22 16.43 -33.41 -21.42
C LYS A 22 15.66 -32.46 -22.34
N ASN A 23 14.34 -32.57 -22.40
CA ASN A 23 13.49 -31.67 -23.18
C ASN A 23 13.58 -30.22 -22.67
N VAL A 24 13.55 -30.03 -21.34
CA VAL A 24 13.77 -28.73 -20.70
C VAL A 24 15.14 -28.16 -21.05
N SER A 25 16.21 -28.98 -21.04
CA SER A 25 17.54 -28.50 -21.42
C SER A 25 17.62 -28.06 -22.89
N TYR A 26 16.88 -28.73 -23.78
CA TYR A 26 16.85 -28.42 -25.21
C TYR A 26 16.09 -27.12 -25.50
N GLU A 27 14.97 -26.90 -24.82
CA GLU A 27 14.19 -25.66 -24.91
C GLU A 27 14.97 -24.46 -24.35
N LEU A 28 15.59 -24.61 -23.18
CA LEU A 28 16.45 -23.59 -22.57
C LEU A 28 17.66 -23.25 -23.44
N SER A 29 18.25 -24.26 -24.10
CA SER A 29 19.39 -24.04 -25.02
C SER A 29 18.98 -23.28 -26.27
N ARG A 30 17.77 -23.52 -26.80
CA ARG A 30 17.22 -22.75 -27.93
C ARG A 30 16.93 -21.31 -27.53
N GLU A 31 16.30 -21.09 -26.37
CA GLU A 31 16.07 -19.74 -25.86
C GLU A 31 17.39 -18.98 -25.65
N GLN A 32 18.41 -19.63 -25.08
CA GLN A 32 19.73 -19.05 -24.93
C GLN A 32 20.34 -18.66 -26.29
N ALA A 33 20.26 -19.54 -27.29
CA ALA A 33 20.76 -19.27 -28.64
C ALA A 33 20.02 -18.12 -29.33
N TYR A 34 18.69 -18.02 -29.19
CA TYR A 34 17.91 -16.90 -29.70
C TYR A 34 18.30 -15.58 -29.02
N ARG A 35 18.54 -15.61 -27.71
CA ARG A 35 18.95 -14.44 -26.93
C ARG A 35 20.34 -13.94 -27.32
N ASP A 36 21.29 -14.86 -27.48
CA ASP A 36 22.66 -14.54 -27.90
C ASP A 36 22.68 -13.97 -29.33
N GLN A 37 21.83 -14.49 -30.22
CA GLN A 37 21.70 -14.01 -31.61
C GLN A 37 21.07 -12.60 -31.70
N LEU A 38 20.13 -12.28 -30.82
CA LEU A 38 19.43 -10.99 -30.81
C LEU A 38 20.07 -9.94 -29.88
N GLY A 39 21.19 -10.27 -29.23
CA GLY A 39 21.85 -9.39 -28.26
C GLY A 39 21.01 -9.13 -27.00
N GLY A 40 20.07 -10.01 -26.68
CA GLY A 40 19.14 -9.87 -25.57
C GLY A 40 19.81 -10.11 -24.23
N LYS A 41 19.91 -9.07 -23.39
CA LYS A 41 20.36 -9.19 -22.00
C LYS A 41 19.19 -9.61 -21.10
N SER A 42 19.37 -10.62 -20.24
CA SER A 42 18.43 -10.83 -19.13
C SER A 42 18.71 -9.82 -18.05
N GLU A 43 17.95 -8.74 -18.09
CA GLU A 43 17.91 -7.79 -16.99
C GLU A 43 16.48 -7.79 -16.45
N THR A 44 16.34 -7.79 -15.13
CA THR A 44 15.05 -7.51 -14.49
C THR A 44 14.81 -6.00 -14.62
N VAL A 45 14.11 -5.59 -15.67
CA VAL A 45 13.73 -4.19 -15.83
C VAL A 45 12.60 -3.88 -14.84
N LYS A 46 12.91 -3.20 -13.73
CA LYS A 46 11.88 -2.64 -12.84
C LYS A 46 11.20 -1.46 -13.55
N ASN A 47 10.23 -1.75 -14.40
CA ASN A 47 9.39 -0.70 -14.98
C ASN A 47 8.57 -0.04 -13.86
N PRO A 48 8.47 1.30 -13.82
CA PRO A 48 7.46 1.98 -13.03
C PRO A 48 6.09 1.37 -13.36
N HIS A 49 5.24 1.15 -12.36
CA HIS A 49 3.87 0.72 -12.62
C HIS A 49 3.21 1.69 -13.60
N THR A 50 2.56 1.15 -14.63
CA THR A 50 1.75 1.99 -15.53
C THR A 50 0.57 2.57 -14.75
N ASN A 51 0.01 3.69 -15.20
CA ASN A 51 -1.17 4.28 -14.55
C ASN A 51 -2.28 3.23 -14.35
N ARG A 52 -2.52 2.41 -15.37
CA ARG A 52 -3.47 1.28 -15.32
C ARG A 52 -3.19 0.30 -14.17
N GLN A 53 -1.93 -0.08 -13.95
CA GLN A 53 -1.57 -0.98 -12.84
C GLN A 53 -1.74 -0.30 -11.47
N LEU A 54 -1.52 1.01 -11.38
CA LEU A 54 -1.75 1.77 -10.15
C LEU A 54 -3.24 1.91 -9.85
N GLU A 55 -4.06 2.13 -10.87
CA GLU A 55 -5.53 2.14 -10.79
C GLU A 55 -6.06 0.78 -10.36
N GLU A 56 -5.65 -0.32 -11.01
CA GLU A 56 -6.04 -1.69 -10.62
C GLU A 56 -5.69 -1.99 -9.15
N LYS A 57 -4.53 -1.54 -8.67
CA LYS A 57 -4.15 -1.68 -7.26
C LYS A 57 -5.02 -0.85 -6.33
N PHE A 58 -5.36 0.37 -6.74
CA PHE A 58 -6.24 1.25 -5.97
C PHE A 58 -7.66 0.70 -5.92
N GLU A 59 -8.21 0.21 -7.03
CA GLU A 59 -9.53 -0.43 -7.07
C GLU A 59 -9.59 -1.64 -6.15
N ASN A 60 -8.55 -2.48 -6.16
CA ASN A 60 -8.43 -3.59 -5.22
C ASN A 60 -8.37 -3.09 -3.76
N PHE A 61 -7.65 -2.01 -3.47
CA PHE A 61 -7.64 -1.42 -2.14
C PHE A 61 -9.03 -0.97 -1.70
N ILE A 62 -9.76 -0.25 -2.55
CA ILE A 62 -11.13 0.22 -2.25
C ILE A 62 -12.09 -0.95 -2.08
N PHE A 63 -11.99 -1.97 -2.93
CA PHE A 63 -12.85 -3.16 -2.85
C PHE A 63 -12.69 -3.92 -1.53
N ASN A 64 -11.46 -4.00 -1.00
CA ASN A 64 -11.16 -4.74 0.22
C ASN A 64 -11.05 -3.86 1.46
N ILE A 65 -11.37 -2.56 1.38
CA ILE A 65 -11.11 -1.62 2.48
C ILE A 65 -11.88 -2.01 3.74
N ASP A 66 -13.14 -2.44 3.60
CA ASP A 66 -13.98 -2.84 4.72
C ASP A 66 -13.40 -4.06 5.46
N ASP A 67 -12.93 -5.07 4.72
CA ASP A 67 -12.28 -6.25 5.28
C ASP A 67 -10.98 -5.87 6.03
N TYR A 68 -10.20 -4.91 5.50
CA TYR A 68 -8.99 -4.44 6.18
C TYR A 68 -9.33 -3.74 7.50
N LEU A 69 -10.38 -2.93 7.51
CA LEU A 69 -10.82 -2.19 8.69
C LEU A 69 -11.38 -3.13 9.76
N GLU A 70 -12.24 -4.07 9.39
CA GLU A 70 -12.85 -5.02 10.32
C GLU A 70 -11.76 -5.84 11.03
N ASN A 71 -10.84 -6.42 10.25
CA ASN A 71 -9.72 -7.19 10.81
C ASN A 71 -8.83 -6.32 11.72
N PHE A 72 -8.60 -5.06 11.36
CA PHE A 72 -7.75 -4.16 12.15
C PHE A 72 -8.40 -3.72 13.45
N ILE A 73 -9.68 -3.37 13.42
CA ILE A 73 -10.46 -3.00 14.61
C ILE A 73 -10.54 -4.19 15.56
N GLU A 74 -10.77 -5.40 15.06
CA GLU A 74 -10.78 -6.59 15.90
C GLU A 74 -9.43 -6.83 16.57
N LYS A 75 -8.31 -6.71 15.82
CA LYS A 75 -6.95 -6.81 16.38
C LYS A 75 -6.69 -5.78 17.48
N ALA A 76 -7.12 -4.53 17.30
CA ALA A 76 -6.98 -3.48 18.30
C ALA A 76 -7.86 -3.75 19.54
N HIS A 77 -9.11 -4.17 19.31
CA HIS A 77 -10.06 -4.50 20.37
C HIS A 77 -9.56 -5.65 21.26
N GLN A 78 -8.93 -6.68 20.67
CA GLN A 78 -8.28 -7.77 21.42
C GLN A 78 -7.17 -7.29 22.37
N LYS A 79 -6.62 -6.09 22.15
CA LYS A 79 -5.62 -5.44 23.01
C LYS A 79 -6.24 -4.44 24.00
N GLY A 80 -7.57 -4.29 23.99
CA GLY A 80 -8.30 -3.35 24.83
C GLY A 80 -8.33 -1.91 24.31
N ASP A 81 -8.01 -1.71 23.03
CA ASP A 81 -8.08 -0.41 22.35
C ASP A 81 -9.32 -0.40 21.44
N ASP A 82 -10.27 0.51 21.71
CA ASP A 82 -11.51 0.64 20.94
C ASP A 82 -11.38 1.69 19.83
N LEU A 83 -11.79 1.32 18.63
CA LEU A 83 -11.62 2.08 17.39
C LEU A 83 -12.99 2.22 16.70
N ASP A 84 -13.66 3.35 16.90
CA ASP A 84 -15.07 3.57 16.55
C ASP A 84 -15.30 4.55 15.37
N PHE A 85 -14.24 4.92 14.65
CA PHE A 85 -14.22 5.91 13.57
C PHE A 85 -14.47 7.37 14.00
N SER A 86 -14.53 7.66 15.30
CA SER A 86 -14.57 9.03 15.80
C SER A 86 -13.21 9.73 15.65
N ILE A 87 -13.18 11.06 15.71
CA ILE A 87 -11.90 11.80 15.77
C ILE A 87 -11.10 11.44 17.03
N ASP A 88 -11.77 11.15 18.14
CA ASP A 88 -11.12 10.83 19.41
C ASP A 88 -10.42 9.46 19.35
N SER A 89 -10.96 8.51 18.59
CA SER A 89 -10.31 7.21 18.32
C SER A 89 -8.93 7.32 17.71
N LEU A 90 -8.57 8.46 17.09
CA LEU A 90 -7.23 8.66 16.54
C LEU A 90 -6.14 8.75 17.63
N GLN A 91 -6.50 9.14 18.85
CA GLN A 91 -5.58 9.04 19.98
C GLN A 91 -5.38 7.58 20.41
N THR A 92 -6.44 6.78 20.37
CA THR A 92 -6.38 5.34 20.59
C THR A 92 -5.52 4.65 19.53
N LEU A 93 -5.75 4.95 18.24
CA LEU A 93 -4.94 4.47 17.13
C LEU A 93 -3.45 4.80 17.33
N LYS A 94 -3.14 6.04 17.68
CA LYS A 94 -1.77 6.48 17.94
C LYS A 94 -1.14 5.66 19.06
N LYS A 95 -1.85 5.49 20.17
CA LYS A 95 -1.40 4.72 21.33
C LYS A 95 -1.10 3.27 20.92
N TYR A 96 -2.03 2.61 20.24
CA TYR A 96 -1.90 1.25 19.73
C TYR A 96 -0.64 1.07 18.87
N LEU A 97 -0.45 1.94 17.86
CA LEU A 97 0.70 1.87 16.94
C LEU A 97 2.04 1.98 17.66
N ILE A 98 2.12 2.85 18.68
CA ILE A 98 3.33 3.06 19.46
C ILE A 98 3.57 1.91 20.43
N SER A 99 2.52 1.43 21.13
CA SER A 99 2.64 0.37 22.14
C SER A 99 3.02 -0.97 21.51
N GLU A 100 2.42 -1.33 20.38
CA GLU A 100 2.75 -2.56 19.65
C GLU A 100 4.07 -2.46 18.86
N LYS A 101 4.73 -1.29 18.88
CA LYS A 101 5.99 -1.03 18.15
C LYS A 101 5.89 -1.43 16.69
N VAL A 102 4.77 -1.07 16.05
CA VAL A 102 4.46 -1.43 14.67
C VAL A 102 5.61 -1.01 13.76
N ASP A 103 6.16 -1.95 12.99
CA ASP A 103 7.20 -1.65 12.01
C ASP A 103 6.60 -0.82 10.88
N LYS A 104 7.32 0.21 10.44
CA LYS A 104 6.87 1.12 9.36
C LYS A 104 6.63 0.42 8.01
N ASN A 105 7.10 -0.82 7.84
CA ASN A 105 6.92 -1.63 6.65
C ASN A 105 5.98 -2.83 6.88
N SER A 106 5.34 -2.95 8.06
CA SER A 106 4.36 -4.00 8.31
C SER A 106 3.05 -3.74 7.57
N THR A 107 2.24 -4.79 7.41
CA THR A 107 0.88 -4.67 6.87
C THR A 107 -0.02 -3.84 7.76
N ASP A 108 0.21 -3.81 9.07
CA ASP A 108 -0.60 -3.02 10.02
C ASP A 108 -0.50 -1.52 9.76
N VAL A 109 0.57 -1.05 9.09
CA VAL A 109 0.66 0.34 8.63
C VAL A 109 -0.37 0.66 7.55
N ASN A 110 -0.63 -0.30 6.66
CA ASN A 110 -1.62 -0.13 5.61
C ASN A 110 -3.03 -0.13 6.21
N ASP A 111 -3.30 -1.06 7.12
CA ASP A 111 -4.57 -1.17 7.82
C ASP A 111 -4.85 0.10 8.66
N ALA A 112 -3.86 0.55 9.43
CA ALA A 112 -3.96 1.80 10.20
C ALA A 112 -4.11 3.04 9.32
N ALA A 113 -3.49 3.05 8.13
CA ALA A 113 -3.65 4.14 7.17
C ALA A 113 -5.05 4.15 6.55
N ALA A 114 -5.60 2.98 6.22
CA ALA A 114 -6.99 2.85 5.78
C ALA A 114 -7.94 3.38 6.86
N TYR A 115 -7.74 2.94 8.12
CA TYR A 115 -8.53 3.40 9.26
C TYR A 115 -8.46 4.92 9.47
N PHE A 116 -7.26 5.49 9.50
CA PHE A 116 -7.09 6.94 9.62
C PHE A 116 -7.76 7.69 8.46
N GLY A 117 -7.62 7.19 7.24
CA GLY A 117 -8.29 7.77 6.08
C GLY A 117 -9.81 7.74 6.20
N GLU A 118 -10.39 6.62 6.63
CA GLU A 118 -11.83 6.50 6.83
C GLU A 118 -12.35 7.40 7.95
N VAL A 119 -11.64 7.52 9.08
CA VAL A 119 -11.99 8.49 10.12
C VAL A 119 -12.07 9.91 9.53
N VAL A 120 -11.07 10.31 8.74
CA VAL A 120 -11.08 11.63 8.11
C VAL A 120 -12.26 11.77 7.14
N ARG A 121 -12.45 10.78 6.26
CA ARG A 121 -13.51 10.79 5.25
C ARG A 121 -14.91 10.85 5.86
N MET A 122 -15.16 10.08 6.92
CA MET A 122 -16.46 10.02 7.58
C MET A 122 -16.79 11.29 8.37
N ASN A 123 -15.79 11.94 8.98
CA ASN A 123 -16.01 13.10 9.83
C ASN A 123 -15.94 14.44 9.08
N TYR A 124 -15.23 14.50 7.96
CA TYR A 124 -14.98 15.76 7.23
C TYR A 124 -15.34 15.70 5.74
N GLY A 125 -15.84 14.54 5.26
CA GLY A 125 -16.15 14.32 3.86
C GLY A 125 -14.91 14.03 3.01
N GLY A 126 -15.02 14.29 1.72
CA GLY A 126 -13.99 13.94 0.74
C GLY A 126 -14.13 12.52 0.21
N GLN A 127 -13.18 12.12 -0.62
CA GLN A 127 -13.22 10.85 -1.33
C GLN A 127 -11.82 10.31 -1.57
N TRP A 128 -11.70 8.99 -1.58
CA TRP A 128 -10.48 8.31 -1.98
C TRP A 128 -10.26 8.43 -3.50
N ILE A 129 -9.03 8.73 -3.89
CA ILE A 129 -8.56 8.65 -5.27
C ILE A 129 -7.17 8.02 -5.32
N CYS A 130 -6.80 7.44 -6.46
CA CYS A 130 -5.40 7.16 -6.77
C CYS A 130 -4.76 8.44 -7.32
N ASN A 131 -3.72 8.96 -6.67
CA ASN A 131 -3.03 10.11 -7.22
C ASN A 131 -2.14 9.68 -8.41
N LEU A 132 -2.52 10.09 -9.61
CA LEU A 132 -1.76 9.83 -10.84
C LEU A 132 -1.05 11.09 -11.37
N ASP A 133 -1.08 12.19 -10.62
CA ASP A 133 -0.35 13.40 -10.98
C ASP A 133 1.12 13.30 -10.57
N LYS A 134 1.94 12.79 -11.50
CA LYS A 134 3.39 12.67 -11.31
C LYS A 134 4.10 14.02 -11.37
N GLU A 135 3.55 14.99 -12.08
CA GLU A 135 4.25 16.23 -12.41
C GLU A 135 4.11 17.25 -11.28
N ASN A 136 2.89 17.47 -10.80
CA ASN A 136 2.63 18.46 -9.75
C ASN A 136 2.58 17.84 -8.35
N ASN A 137 2.36 16.52 -8.25
CA ASN A 137 2.33 15.82 -6.95
C ASN A 137 3.04 14.46 -6.98
N SER A 138 4.31 14.47 -7.37
CA SER A 138 5.17 13.27 -7.40
C SER A 138 5.28 12.56 -6.04
N LEU A 139 5.14 13.29 -4.93
CA LEU A 139 5.27 12.74 -3.58
C LEU A 139 4.23 11.65 -3.29
N TYR A 140 3.00 11.83 -3.77
CA TYR A 140 1.91 10.87 -3.56
C TYR A 140 1.60 10.04 -4.79
N TYR A 141 2.41 10.10 -5.83
CA TYR A 141 2.13 9.41 -7.09
C TYR A 141 1.99 7.89 -6.88
N GLY A 142 0.87 7.35 -7.35
CA GLY A 142 0.48 5.94 -7.22
C GLY A 142 -0.03 5.53 -5.84
N LEU A 143 -0.26 6.48 -4.92
CA LEU A 143 -0.81 6.20 -3.60
C LEU A 143 -2.31 6.51 -3.52
N PRO A 144 -3.08 5.76 -2.72
CA PRO A 144 -4.40 6.19 -2.29
C PRO A 144 -4.28 7.45 -1.42
N VAL A 145 -5.05 8.47 -1.78
CA VAL A 145 -5.14 9.76 -1.07
C VAL A 145 -6.60 10.18 -0.94
N ILE A 146 -6.87 11.08 0.00
CA ILE A 146 -8.18 11.70 0.17
C ILE A 146 -8.13 13.10 -0.41
N THR A 147 -9.07 13.39 -1.30
CA THR A 147 -9.28 14.72 -1.89
C THR A 147 -10.63 15.30 -1.48
N GLY A 148 -10.83 16.59 -1.73
CA GLY A 148 -12.07 17.29 -1.41
C GLY A 148 -12.24 17.57 0.08
N LEU A 149 -11.12 17.68 0.81
CA LEU A 149 -11.12 18.06 2.22
C LEU A 149 -11.16 19.59 2.36
N GLY A 150 -12.14 20.09 3.11
CA GLY A 150 -12.25 21.52 3.40
C GLY A 150 -12.59 22.38 2.18
N LYS A 151 -12.14 23.64 2.19
CA LYS A 151 -12.51 24.66 1.17
C LYS A 151 -11.56 24.70 -0.03
N VAL A 152 -10.36 24.13 0.09
CA VAL A 152 -9.32 24.19 -0.94
C VAL A 152 -9.39 22.93 -1.79
N LYS A 153 -9.70 23.09 -3.08
CA LYS A 153 -10.06 21.96 -3.97
C LYS A 153 -8.93 20.98 -4.27
N ASP A 154 -7.67 21.38 -4.08
CA ASP A 154 -6.50 20.61 -4.54
C ASP A 154 -5.64 20.04 -3.39
N VAL A 155 -6.14 20.10 -2.16
CA VAL A 155 -5.45 19.54 -0.99
C VAL A 155 -5.63 18.03 -0.97
N LEU A 156 -4.51 17.29 -1.07
CA LEU A 156 -4.46 15.84 -0.97
C LEU A 156 -3.91 15.42 0.39
N LEU A 157 -4.70 14.67 1.15
CA LEU A 157 -4.24 13.99 2.34
C LEU A 157 -3.76 12.59 1.96
N SER A 158 -2.54 12.22 2.35
CA SER A 158 -2.06 10.83 2.26
C SER A 158 -2.09 10.16 3.63
N PRO A 159 -3.07 9.27 3.92
CA PRO A 159 -3.15 8.57 5.20
C PRO A 159 -1.92 7.67 5.45
N PHE A 160 -1.42 7.01 4.41
CA PHE A 160 -0.23 6.16 4.47
C PHE A 160 1.02 6.94 4.90
N THR A 161 1.24 8.11 4.30
CA THR A 161 2.36 8.99 4.69
C THR A 161 2.18 9.51 6.11
N SER A 162 0.94 9.81 6.49
CA SER A 162 0.59 10.31 7.83
C SER A 162 0.92 9.29 8.93
N VAL A 163 0.53 8.03 8.76
CA VAL A 163 0.87 6.94 9.69
C VAL A 163 2.37 6.67 9.72
N LYS A 164 3.03 6.59 8.55
CA LYS A 164 4.50 6.40 8.50
C LYS A 164 5.25 7.53 9.22
N SER A 165 4.81 8.76 9.06
CA SER A 165 5.43 9.91 9.74
C SER A 165 5.27 9.84 11.27
N LEU A 166 4.18 9.28 11.78
CA LEU A 166 4.00 9.02 13.22
C LEU A 166 5.06 8.05 13.71
N LEU A 167 5.23 6.92 13.02
CA LEU A 167 6.18 5.87 13.41
C LEU A 167 7.64 6.34 13.32
N LEU A 168 7.94 7.28 12.42
CA LEU A 168 9.26 7.90 12.31
C LEU A 168 9.51 8.96 13.40
N ARG A 169 8.50 9.77 13.72
CA ARG A 169 8.60 10.84 14.72
C ARG A 169 7.27 11.03 15.45
N PRO A 170 7.06 10.32 16.57
CA PRO A 170 5.83 10.44 17.35
C PRO A 170 5.61 11.86 17.87
N ARG A 171 4.36 12.34 17.78
CA ARG A 171 3.92 13.62 18.34
C ARG A 171 2.58 13.42 19.06
N GLU A 172 2.34 14.17 20.12
CA GLU A 172 1.12 14.00 20.93
C GLU A 172 -0.15 14.21 20.11
N ASN A 173 -0.24 15.31 19.36
CA ASN A 173 -1.40 15.67 18.53
C ASN A 173 -1.18 15.35 17.05
N HIS A 174 -0.50 14.24 16.74
CA HIS A 174 -0.02 13.93 15.38
C HIS A 174 -1.13 13.97 14.32
N PHE A 175 -2.13 13.09 14.42
CA PHE A 175 -3.20 13.01 13.43
C PHE A 175 -4.07 14.27 13.40
N LYS A 176 -4.39 14.84 14.57
CA LYS A 176 -5.16 16.09 14.67
C LYS A 176 -4.46 17.26 13.96
N THR A 177 -3.15 17.41 14.17
CA THR A 177 -2.36 18.46 13.49
C THR A 177 -2.39 18.29 11.98
N ILE A 178 -2.30 17.05 11.49
CA ILE A 178 -2.39 16.75 10.05
C ILE A 178 -3.78 17.13 9.53
N ILE A 179 -4.84 16.70 10.20
CA ILE A 179 -6.23 17.00 9.83
C ILE A 179 -6.45 18.53 9.76
N ASP A 180 -6.10 19.25 10.84
CA ASP A 180 -6.31 20.69 10.94
C ASP A 180 -5.64 21.44 9.77
N ASN A 181 -4.42 21.03 9.40
CA ASN A 181 -3.68 21.63 8.28
C ASN A 181 -4.32 21.37 6.90
N HIS A 182 -5.05 20.26 6.72
CA HIS A 182 -5.70 19.95 5.44
C HIS A 182 -7.08 20.60 5.32
N ILE A 183 -7.83 20.69 6.42
CA ILE A 183 -9.22 21.19 6.40
C ILE A 183 -9.29 22.71 6.46
N SER A 184 -8.45 23.32 7.29
CA SER A 184 -8.39 24.77 7.48
C SER A 184 -6.93 25.21 7.47
N PRO A 185 -6.26 25.16 6.29
CA PRO A 185 -4.89 25.62 6.18
C PRO A 185 -4.80 27.07 6.64
N LYS A 186 -3.91 27.34 7.59
CA LYS A 186 -3.58 28.71 7.96
C LYS A 186 -2.80 29.31 6.80
N LEU A 187 -3.29 30.40 6.22
CA LEU A 187 -2.54 31.19 5.25
C LEU A 187 -1.28 31.69 5.94
N LEU A 188 -0.13 31.39 5.32
CA LEU A 188 1.12 32.01 5.73
C LEU A 188 1.08 33.47 5.29
N ASP A 189 1.34 34.36 6.23
CA ASP A 189 1.62 35.75 5.92
C ASP A 189 3.01 35.80 5.27
N LEU A 190 3.06 36.15 3.99
CA LEU A 190 4.29 36.24 3.20
C LEU A 190 4.74 37.69 3.03
N ASP A 191 4.05 38.65 3.65
CA ASP A 191 4.30 40.08 3.45
C ASP A 191 5.69 40.50 3.99
N ASP A 192 6.23 39.75 4.95
CA ASP A 192 7.57 39.95 5.53
C ASP A 192 8.69 39.19 4.80
N ILE A 193 8.40 38.44 3.73
CA ILE A 193 9.44 37.73 2.99
C ILE A 193 10.19 38.73 2.10
N PRO A 194 11.51 38.91 2.29
CA PRO A 194 12.28 39.81 1.45
C PRO A 194 12.22 39.33 -0.01
N THR A 195 11.75 40.22 -0.89
CA THR A 195 11.83 40.00 -2.34
C THR A 195 13.29 40.09 -2.76
N GLU A 196 13.75 39.11 -3.55
CA GLU A 196 15.08 39.16 -4.16
C GLU A 196 15.22 40.47 -4.96
N LYS A 197 16.32 41.19 -4.74
CA LYS A 197 16.68 42.41 -5.46
C LYS A 197 17.41 42.10 -6.75
#